data_AF-A0A969TX64-F1
#
_entry.id   AF-A0A969TX64-F1
#
_cell.length_a   1.000
_cell.length_b   1.000
_cell.length_c   1.000
_cell.angle_alpha   90.00
_cell.angle_beta   90.00
_cell.angle_gamma   90.00
#
_symmetry.space_group_name_H-M   'P 1'
#
loop_
_entity.id
_entity.type
_entity.pdbx_description
1 polymer ?
#
loop_
_entity_poly.entity_id
_entity_poly.type
_entity_poly.pdbx_seq_one_letter_code
_entity_poly.pdbx_strand_id
1 'polypeptide(L)'
;MTDLASELTVTQTATLLTRYGFELKGYTPLELIEQWLRLYPAKWVRLAVIEALYQGRYKAISVEHILSLWLRRGQPTFHFTYDFERLIFRVLPQLVQEQFSSF
;
A
#
# COMPACT_ATOMS: atom_id res chain seq x y z
N MET A 1 20.83 1.23 4.56
CA MET A 1 19.82 0.45 5.33
C MET A 1 18.37 0.84 4.99
N THR A 2 18.09 1.96 4.32
CA THR A 2 16.74 2.43 3.95
C THR A 2 16.10 1.73 2.73
N ASP A 3 16.88 0.94 1.98
CA ASP A 3 16.47 0.41 0.68
C ASP A 3 15.53 -0.81 0.80
N LEU A 4 15.93 -1.80 1.61
CA LEU A 4 15.17 -3.04 1.83
C LEU A 4 13.79 -2.81 2.47
N ALA A 5 13.68 -1.85 3.39
CA ALA A 5 12.41 -1.53 4.04
C ALA A 5 11.41 -0.87 3.06
N SER A 6 11.93 -0.07 2.13
CA SER A 6 11.13 0.54 1.06
C SER A 6 10.67 -0.52 0.06
N GLU A 7 11.57 -1.41 -0.37
CA GLU A 7 11.28 -2.50 -1.30
C GLU A 7 10.23 -3.48 -0.74
N LEU A 8 10.34 -3.83 0.55
CA LEU A 8 9.32 -4.62 1.24
C LEU A 8 7.96 -3.90 1.27
N THR A 9 7.97 -2.58 1.52
CA THR A 9 6.76 -1.76 1.54
C THR A 9 6.09 -1.73 0.16
N VAL A 10 6.88 -1.61 -0.91
CA VAL A 10 6.39 -1.64 -2.29
C VAL A 10 5.78 -3.00 -2.61
N THR A 11 6.48 -4.09 -2.30
CA THR A 11 6.01 -5.46 -2.54
C THR A 11 4.71 -5.75 -1.81
N GLN A 12 4.61 -5.35 -0.53
CA GLN A 12 3.39 -5.48 0.26
C GLN A 12 2.23 -4.69 -0.33
N THR A 13 2.50 -3.45 -0.76
CA THR A 13 1.48 -2.57 -1.35
C THR A 13 0.97 -3.13 -2.67
N ALA A 14 1.87 -3.60 -3.54
CA ALA A 14 1.50 -4.24 -4.81
C ALA A 14 0.65 -5.49 -4.56
N THR A 15 1.01 -6.29 -3.56
CA THR A 15 0.25 -7.48 -3.17
C THR A 15 -1.17 -7.12 -2.73
N LEU A 16 -1.35 -6.05 -1.94
CA LEU A 16 -2.69 -5.58 -1.52
C LEU A 16 -3.53 -5.15 -2.72
N LEU A 17 -2.97 -4.35 -3.64
CA LEU A 17 -3.67 -3.89 -4.84
C LEU A 17 -4.16 -5.06 -5.70
N THR A 18 -3.30 -6.05 -5.94
CA THR A 18 -3.63 -7.25 -6.72
C THR A 18 -4.66 -8.12 -6.01
N ARG A 19 -4.43 -8.47 -4.74
CA ARG A 19 -5.28 -9.42 -3.99
C ARG A 19 -6.70 -8.92 -3.82
N TYR A 20 -6.87 -7.64 -3.54
CA TYR A 20 -8.18 -7.03 -3.33
C TYR A 20 -8.81 -6.51 -4.62
N GLY A 21 -8.19 -6.78 -5.78
CA GLY A 21 -8.79 -6.50 -7.09
C GLY A 21 -9.00 -5.00 -7.36
N PHE A 22 -8.02 -4.17 -7.02
CA PHE A 22 -8.12 -2.75 -7.33
C PHE A 22 -8.28 -2.51 -8.84
N GLU A 23 -9.12 -1.56 -9.21
CA GLU A 23 -9.23 -1.02 -10.56
C GLU A 23 -8.07 -0.02 -10.77
N LEU A 24 -7.07 -0.43 -11.56
CA LEU A 24 -5.80 0.27 -11.72
C LEU A 24 -5.71 1.13 -12.98
N LYS A 25 -6.85 1.49 -13.60
CA LYS A 25 -6.91 2.32 -14.83
C LYS A 25 -6.04 1.80 -15.99
N GLY A 26 -5.80 0.48 -16.06
CA GLY A 26 -4.95 -0.15 -17.09
C GLY A 26 -3.47 -0.25 -16.75
N TYR A 27 -3.01 0.26 -15.60
CA TYR A 27 -1.65 0.07 -15.10
C TYR A 27 -1.51 -1.23 -14.31
N THR A 28 -0.28 -1.76 -14.24
CA THR A 28 0.08 -2.76 -13.25
C THR A 28 0.20 -2.12 -11.85
N PRO A 29 0.09 -2.90 -10.76
CA PRO A 29 0.29 -2.40 -9.41
C PRO A 29 1.64 -1.70 -9.22
N LEU A 30 2.72 -2.25 -9.78
CA LEU A 30 4.07 -1.71 -9.63
C LEU A 30 4.23 -0.38 -10.37
N GLU A 31 3.78 -0.28 -11.62
CA GLU A 31 3.83 0.98 -12.38
C GLU A 31 3.07 2.09 -11.66
N LEU A 32 1.91 1.77 -11.09
CA LEU A 32 1.10 2.75 -10.36
C LEU A 32 1.77 3.18 -9.04
N ILE A 33 2.36 2.24 -8.31
CA ILE A 33 3.13 2.55 -7.09
C ILE A 33 4.35 3.42 -7.44
N GLU A 34 5.11 3.09 -8.48
CA GLU A 34 6.25 3.90 -8.93
C GLU A 34 5.83 5.34 -9.27
N GLN A 35 4.67 5.52 -9.91
CA GLN A 35 4.13 6.86 -10.17
C GLN A 35 3.84 7.62 -8.88
N TRP A 36 3.21 6.97 -7.89
CA TRP A 36 2.95 7.60 -6.60
C TRP A 36 4.24 7.89 -5.82
N LEU A 37 5.23 7.01 -5.88
CA LEU A 37 6.52 7.19 -5.18
C LEU A 37 7.33 8.40 -5.66
N ARG A 38 7.05 8.92 -6.87
CA ARG A 38 7.66 10.18 -7.34
C ARG A 38 7.26 11.40 -6.51
N LEU A 39 6.12 11.33 -5.83
CA LEU A 39 5.53 12.46 -5.11
C LEU A 39 5.31 12.18 -3.62
N TYR A 40 5.24 10.90 -3.23
CA TYR A 40 4.85 10.50 -1.89
C TYR A 40 5.82 9.47 -1.30
N PRO A 41 6.13 9.53 0.01
CA PRO A 41 6.91 8.49 0.67
C PRO A 41 6.25 7.10 0.56
N ALA A 42 7.04 6.03 0.44
CA ALA A 42 6.52 4.66 0.33
C ALA A 42 5.54 4.27 1.46
N LYS A 43 5.83 4.72 2.69
CA LYS A 43 4.94 4.53 3.83
C LYS A 43 3.57 5.18 3.61
N TRP A 44 3.51 6.37 3.02
CA TRP A 44 2.25 7.05 2.74
C TRP A 44 1.44 6.29 1.69
N VAL A 45 2.10 5.81 0.64
CA VAL A 45 1.46 5.00 -0.40
C VAL A 45 0.81 3.76 0.20
N ARG A 46 1.55 2.99 1.00
CA ARG A 46 1.02 1.82 1.73
C ARG A 46 -0.20 2.20 2.59
N LEU A 47 -0.07 3.23 3.43
CA LEU A 47 -1.15 3.66 4.33
C LEU A 47 -2.39 4.09 3.55
N ALA A 48 -2.24 4.77 2.42
CA ALA A 48 -3.36 5.24 1.60
C ALA A 48 -4.11 4.08 0.93
N VAL A 49 -3.40 3.03 0.50
CA VAL A 49 -4.02 1.80 -0.01
C VAL A 49 -4.83 1.10 1.08
N ILE A 50 -4.29 1.00 2.29
CA ILE A 50 -5.01 0.39 3.44
C ILE A 50 -6.23 1.22 3.82
N GLU A 51 -6.12 2.55 3.85
CA GLU A 51 -7.26 3.44 4.14
C GLU A 51 -8.34 3.34 3.05
N ALA A 52 -7.96 3.23 1.77
CA ALA A 52 -8.91 3.01 0.68
C ALA A 52 -9.65 1.68 0.85
N LEU A 53 -8.93 0.61 1.21
CA LEU A 53 -9.53 -0.70 1.54
C LEU A 53 -10.51 -0.60 2.70
N TYR A 54 -10.12 0.08 3.78
CA TYR A 54 -10.95 0.29 4.96
C TYR A 54 -12.25 1.05 4.61
N GLN A 55 -12.17 2.01 3.68
CA GLN A 55 -13.33 2.74 3.17
C GLN A 55 -14.15 1.97 2.11
N GLY A 56 -13.78 0.73 1.77
CA GLY A 56 -14.44 -0.07 0.72
C GLY A 56 -14.21 0.45 -0.70
N ARG A 57 -13.12 1.18 -0.93
CA ARG A 57 -12.80 1.86 -2.19
C ARG A 57 -11.67 1.15 -2.93
N TYR A 58 -12.03 0.42 -3.98
CA TYR A 58 -11.10 -0.41 -4.76
C TYR A 58 -10.62 0.25 -6.05
N LYS A 59 -10.56 1.58 -6.14
CA LYS A 59 -10.10 2.28 -7.36
C LYS A 59 -8.80 3.04 -7.10
N ALA A 60 -7.86 3.00 -8.03
CA ALA A 60 -6.61 3.77 -7.99
C ALA A 60 -6.84 5.27 -7.67
N ILE A 61 -7.87 5.88 -8.27
CA ILE A 61 -8.22 7.28 -8.03
C ILE A 61 -8.58 7.57 -6.56
N SER A 62 -9.09 6.58 -5.82
CA SER A 62 -9.39 6.74 -4.40
C SER A 62 -8.11 6.86 -3.58
N VAL A 63 -7.07 6.09 -3.92
CA VAL A 63 -5.75 6.17 -3.29
C VAL A 63 -5.10 7.53 -3.60
N GLU A 64 -5.16 7.98 -4.85
CA GLU A 64 -4.65 9.29 -5.28
C GLU A 64 -5.31 10.45 -4.52
N HIS A 65 -6.63 10.39 -4.31
CA HIS A 65 -7.35 11.41 -3.54
C HIS A 65 -6.92 11.44 -2.08
N ILE A 66 -6.71 10.27 -1.45
CA ILE A 66 -6.22 10.18 -0.06
C ILE A 66 -4.81 10.76 0.04
N LEU A 67 -3.90 10.37 -0.85
CA LEU A 67 -2.52 10.88 -0.91
C LEU A 67 -2.49 12.40 -1.10
N SER A 68 -3.29 12.92 -2.03
CA SER A 68 -3.41 14.36 -2.29
C SER A 68 -3.91 15.13 -1.06
N LEU A 69 -4.88 14.56 -0.34
CA LEU A 69 -5.40 15.15 0.90
C LEU A 69 -4.33 15.19 2.00
N TRP A 70 -3.58 14.10 2.17
CA TRP A 70 -2.49 14.02 3.15
C TRP A 70 -1.34 14.97 2.83
N LEU A 71 -1.00 15.13 1.55
CA LEU A 71 0.02 16.07 1.11
C LEU A 71 -0.38 17.51 1.43
N ARG A 72 -1.64 17.89 1.16
CA ARG A 72 -2.18 19.21 1.54
C ARG A 72 -2.16 19.44 3.05
N ARG A 73 -2.34 18.39 3.85
CA ARG A 73 -2.29 18.45 5.32
C ARG A 73 -0.87 18.36 5.89
N GLY A 74 0.12 17.96 5.08
CA GLY A 74 1.49 17.70 5.52
C GLY A 74 1.68 16.40 6.29
N GLN A 75 0.63 15.59 6.50
CA GLN A 75 0.73 14.32 7.26
C GLN A 75 -0.37 13.31 6.90
N PRO A 76 -0.11 12.00 7.07
CA PRO A 76 -1.13 10.97 6.95
C PRO A 76 -2.20 11.09 8.03
N THR A 77 -3.46 10.87 7.64
CA THR A 77 -4.62 10.77 8.57
C THR A 77 -5.49 9.59 8.12
N PHE A 78 -5.58 8.55 8.94
CA PHE A 78 -6.28 7.30 8.60
C PHE A 78 -7.14 6.81 9.77
N HIS A 79 -8.16 6.00 9.46
CA HIS A 79 -9.17 5.55 10.42
C HIS A 79 -9.13 4.03 10.63
N PHE A 80 -8.44 3.30 9.77
CA PHE A 80 -8.31 1.86 9.94
C PHE A 80 -7.65 1.51 11.27
N THR A 81 -8.14 0.46 11.92
CA THR A 81 -7.60 -0.04 13.18
C THR A 81 -6.45 -1.01 12.94
N TYR A 82 -5.66 -1.25 13.99
CA TYR A 82 -4.60 -2.25 13.97
C TYR A 82 -5.13 -3.67 13.67
N ASP A 83 -6.32 -4.01 14.16
CA ASP A 83 -6.94 -5.31 13.89
C ASP A 83 -7.35 -5.44 12.42
N PHE A 84 -7.85 -4.36 11.82
CA PHE A 84 -8.12 -4.33 10.40
C PHE A 84 -6.84 -4.53 9.58
N GLU A 85 -5.77 -3.80 9.93
CA GLU A 85 -4.46 -3.96 9.29
C GLU A 85 -3.98 -5.41 9.41
N ARG A 86 -4.01 -6.00 10.61
CA ARG A 86 -3.64 -7.41 10.79
C ARG A 86 -4.50 -8.37 9.97
N LEU A 87 -5.80 -8.12 9.85
CA LEU A 87 -6.71 -8.97 9.09
C LEU A 87 -6.33 -8.98 7.60
N ILE A 88 -6.09 -7.81 7.01
CA ILE A 88 -5.72 -7.73 5.58
C ILE A 88 -4.33 -8.33 5.30
N PHE A 89 -3.42 -8.27 6.28
CA PHE A 89 -2.08 -8.85 6.15
C PHE A 89 -2.02 -10.35 6.46
N ARG A 90 -2.88 -10.88 7.34
CA ARG A 90 -2.97 -12.34 7.64
C ARG A 90 -3.41 -13.17 6.43
N VAL A 91 -4.12 -12.55 5.50
CA VAL A 91 -4.62 -13.21 4.29
C VAL A 91 -3.56 -13.18 3.17
N LEU A 92 -2.44 -12.46 3.34
CA LEU A 92 -1.31 -12.56 2.41
C LEU A 92 -0.62 -13.91 2.58
N PRO A 93 -0.26 -14.63 1.48
CA PRO A 93 0.52 -15.85 1.61
C PRO A 93 1.83 -15.44 2.27
N GLN A 94 2.39 -16.33 3.08
CA GLN A 94 3.65 -16.14 3.82
C GLN A 94 4.89 -16.02 2.90
N LEU A 95 4.77 -15.44 1.71
CA LEU A 95 5.83 -15.33 0.71
C LEU A 95 6.93 -14.32 1.07
N VAL A 96 7.06 -13.97 2.36
CA VAL A 96 8.18 -13.20 2.91
C VAL A 96 8.80 -13.88 4.14
N GLN A 97 8.24 -14.99 4.66
CA GLN A 97 8.84 -15.68 5.81
C GLN A 97 9.98 -16.63 5.44
N GLU A 98 10.05 -17.11 4.21
CA GLU A 98 11.07 -18.10 3.81
C GLU A 98 12.42 -17.49 3.40
N GLN A 99 12.51 -16.19 3.11
CA GLN A 99 13.80 -15.57 2.77
C GLN A 99 14.68 -15.17 3.97
N PHE A 100 14.18 -15.27 5.20
CA PHE A 100 14.95 -14.96 6.42
C PHE A 100 15.19 -16.17 7.34
N SER A 101 14.84 -17.38 6.89
CA SER A 101 15.07 -18.63 7.64
C SER A 101 16.28 -19.43 7.13
N SER A 102 17.06 -18.87 6.22
CA SER A 102 18.34 -19.45 5.80
C SER A 102 19.31 -18.30 5.50
N PHE A 103 20.40 -18.28 6.27
CA PHE A 103 21.53 -17.33 6.35
C PHE A 103 21.46 -16.31 7.49
#